data_AF-A0A423VGA6-F1
#
_entry.id   AF-A0A423VGA6-F1
#
_cell.length_a   1.000
_cell.length_b   1.000
_cell.length_c   1.000
_cell.angle_alpha   90.00
_cell.angle_beta   90.00
_cell.angle_gamma   90.00
#
_symmetry.space_group_name_H-M   'P 1'
#
loop_
_entity.id
_entity.type
_entity.pdbx_description
1 polymer ?
#
loop_
_entity_poly.entity_id
_entity_poly.type
_entity_poly.pdbx_seq_one_letter_code
_entity_poly.pdbx_strand_id
1 'polypeptide(L)'
;MDGGDTFVGAFLQNANVAREAIFSENTVALLNQHVLSPSSPLQTLRRQFIDLLSTAFAMVTPVLQPLLDRLNTALTNSPDVVVLLFAVVLLFLALQVLAWMRRMVAWVTGLMFRLMFWACVLAMVAVVVQRGPEQTVRDGVVVVSKVMGYGAALRDVWVSEYRRYEAQQSEGPGARAAHEYVQAGARGGR
;
A
#
# COMPACT_ATOMS: atom_id res chain seq x y z
N MET A 1 4.40 -10.47 38.79
CA MET A 1 4.39 -10.11 37.35
C MET A 1 3.72 -11.29 36.66
N ASP A 2 2.41 -11.23 36.38
CA ASP A 2 1.58 -12.38 35.94
C ASP A 2 0.50 -12.02 34.88
N GLY A 3 0.56 -10.81 34.30
CA GLY A 3 -0.51 -10.29 33.42
C GLY A 3 -0.34 -10.59 31.93
N GLY A 4 0.82 -11.10 31.49
CA GLY A 4 1.09 -11.41 30.09
C GLY A 4 0.41 -12.71 29.62
N ASP A 5 0.38 -13.71 30.51
CA ASP A 5 -0.09 -15.06 30.19
C ASP A 5 -1.61 -15.11 30.05
N THR A 6 -2.33 -14.23 30.75
CA THR A 6 -3.79 -14.12 30.69
C THR A 6 -4.27 -13.52 29.36
N PHE A 7 -3.57 -12.53 28.82
CA PHE A 7 -3.91 -11.92 27.53
C PHE A 7 -3.62 -12.86 26.36
N VAL A 8 -2.45 -13.50 26.37
CA VAL A 8 -2.08 -14.48 25.34
C VAL A 8 -3.00 -15.71 25.42
N GLY A 9 -3.33 -16.18 26.63
CA GLY A 9 -4.30 -17.26 26.83
C GLY A 9 -5.71 -16.92 26.30
N ALA A 10 -6.22 -15.71 26.59
CA ALA A 10 -7.51 -15.26 26.08
C ALA A 10 -7.53 -15.09 24.55
N PHE A 11 -6.40 -14.69 23.96
CA PHE A 11 -6.27 -14.57 22.51
C PHE A 11 -6.24 -15.95 21.83
N LEU A 12 -5.49 -16.90 22.38
CA LEU A 12 -5.43 -18.28 21.89
C LEU A 12 -6.77 -19.00 22.05
N GLN A 13 -7.50 -18.74 23.14
CA GLN A 13 -8.83 -19.28 23.36
C GLN A 13 -9.85 -18.74 22.34
N ASN A 14 -9.83 -17.42 22.09
CA ASN A 14 -10.67 -16.81 21.05
C ASN A 14 -10.29 -17.31 19.64
N ALA A 15 -9.01 -17.54 19.38
CA ALA A 15 -8.55 -18.09 18.10
C ALA A 15 -9.03 -19.53 17.88
N ASN A 16 -9.05 -20.36 18.92
CA ASN A 16 -9.61 -21.71 18.84
C ASN A 16 -11.13 -21.72 18.67
N VAL A 17 -11.86 -20.84 19.37
CA VAL A 17 -13.31 -20.67 19.18
C VAL A 17 -13.64 -20.12 17.79
N ALA A 18 -12.86 -19.16 17.28
CA ALA A 18 -13.00 -18.66 15.92
C ALA A 18 -12.68 -19.74 14.89
N ARG A 19 -11.67 -20.58 15.14
CA ARG A 19 -11.35 -21.73 14.29
C ARG A 19 -12.52 -22.73 14.31
N GLU A 20 -13.06 -23.09 15.46
CA GLU A 20 -14.23 -23.97 15.54
C GLU A 20 -15.49 -23.37 14.89
N ALA A 21 -15.69 -22.05 14.99
CA ALA A 21 -16.82 -21.36 14.35
C ALA A 21 -16.66 -21.24 12.82
N ILE A 22 -15.45 -20.98 12.33
CA ILE A 22 -15.14 -20.84 10.89
C ILE A 22 -15.06 -22.20 10.20
N PHE A 23 -14.61 -23.24 10.90
CA PHE A 23 -14.51 -24.62 10.40
C PHE A 23 -15.68 -25.53 10.83
N SER A 24 -16.70 -24.99 11.51
CA SER A 24 -17.92 -25.74 11.81
C SER A 24 -18.52 -26.27 10.52
N GLU A 25 -18.79 -27.57 10.44
CA GLU A 25 -19.41 -28.24 9.29
C GLU A 25 -20.70 -27.53 8.83
N ASN A 26 -21.39 -26.82 9.73
CA ASN A 26 -22.56 -26.01 9.43
C ASN A 26 -22.23 -24.75 8.62
N THR A 27 -21.08 -24.11 8.85
CA THR A 27 -20.62 -22.93 8.10
C THR A 27 -20.21 -23.36 6.69
N VAL A 28 -19.55 -24.52 6.55
CA VAL A 28 -19.21 -25.11 5.25
C VAL A 28 -20.46 -25.54 4.48
N ALA A 29 -21.47 -26.09 5.15
CA ALA A 29 -22.76 -26.43 4.55
C ALA A 29 -23.53 -25.17 4.10
N LEU A 30 -23.53 -24.09 4.88
CA LEU A 30 -24.18 -22.83 4.52
C LEU A 30 -23.45 -22.09 3.40
N LEU A 31 -22.11 -22.10 3.38
CA LEU A 31 -21.34 -21.59 2.24
C LEU A 31 -21.61 -22.42 0.99
N ASN A 32 -21.64 -23.75 1.07
CA ASN A 32 -21.95 -24.57 -0.10
C ASN A 32 -23.39 -24.36 -0.58
N GLN A 33 -24.35 -24.15 0.32
CA GLN A 33 -25.77 -23.99 -0.02
C GLN A 33 -26.13 -22.57 -0.51
N HIS A 34 -25.47 -21.52 0.00
CA HIS A 34 -25.77 -20.11 -0.35
C HIS A 34 -24.73 -19.43 -1.24
N VAL A 35 -23.49 -19.93 -1.32
CA VAL A 35 -22.43 -19.36 -2.18
C VAL A 35 -22.32 -20.09 -3.52
N LEU A 36 -22.80 -21.34 -3.61
CA LEU A 36 -22.80 -22.13 -4.87
C LEU A 36 -24.19 -22.35 -5.49
N SER A 37 -25.25 -21.72 -4.96
CA SER A 37 -26.57 -21.78 -5.61
C SER A 37 -26.67 -20.80 -6.80
N PRO A 38 -27.26 -21.23 -7.94
CA PRO A 38 -27.31 -20.51 -9.23
C PRO A 38 -28.11 -19.20 -9.27
N SER A 39 -28.49 -18.64 -8.12
CA SER A 39 -29.21 -17.37 -7.97
C SER A 39 -28.51 -16.37 -7.03
N SER A 40 -27.19 -16.49 -6.87
CA SER A 40 -26.39 -15.56 -6.06
C SER A 40 -26.29 -14.16 -6.70
N PRO A 41 -26.52 -13.06 -5.95
CA PRO A 41 -26.35 -11.67 -6.42
C PRO A 41 -24.90 -11.34 -6.84
N LEU A 42 -23.91 -12.13 -6.41
CA LEU A 42 -22.53 -12.05 -6.91
C LEU A 42 -22.43 -12.49 -8.38
N GLN A 43 -23.28 -13.43 -8.81
CA GLN A 43 -23.33 -13.86 -10.20
C GLN A 43 -24.00 -12.81 -11.10
N THR A 44 -25.02 -12.11 -10.59
CA THR A 44 -25.61 -10.94 -11.29
C THR A 44 -24.59 -9.82 -11.44
N LEU A 45 -23.81 -9.54 -10.40
CA LEU A 45 -22.71 -8.58 -10.47
C LEU A 45 -21.68 -9.01 -11.53
N ARG A 46 -21.23 -10.28 -11.48
CA ARG A 46 -20.30 -10.83 -12.48
C ARG A 46 -20.84 -10.72 -13.90
N ARG A 47 -22.13 -11.04 -14.11
CA ARG A 47 -22.78 -10.93 -15.43
C ARG A 47 -22.85 -9.47 -15.89
N GLN A 48 -23.21 -8.54 -15.01
CA GLN A 48 -23.19 -7.11 -15.32
C GLN A 48 -21.79 -6.60 -15.64
N PHE A 49 -20.76 -7.04 -14.92
CA PHE A 49 -19.38 -6.72 -15.25
C PHE A 49 -18.96 -7.29 -16.60
N ILE A 50 -19.33 -8.54 -16.92
CA ILE A 50 -19.05 -9.16 -18.23
C ILE A 50 -19.81 -8.45 -19.35
N ASP A 51 -21.06 -8.05 -19.13
CA ASP A 51 -21.87 -7.33 -20.11
C ASP A 51 -21.38 -5.90 -20.33
N LEU A 52 -20.93 -5.21 -19.29
CA LEU A 52 -20.29 -3.91 -19.42
C LEU A 52 -18.96 -4.02 -20.16
N LEU A 53 -18.16 -5.04 -19.87
CA LEU A 53 -16.91 -5.31 -20.58
C LEU A 53 -17.16 -5.67 -22.05
N SER A 54 -18.17 -6.50 -22.35
CA SER A 54 -18.50 -6.90 -23.72
C SER A 54 -19.07 -5.74 -24.53
N THR A 55 -19.91 -4.89 -23.91
CA THR A 55 -20.45 -3.68 -24.54
C THR A 55 -19.36 -2.64 -24.78
N ALA A 56 -18.47 -2.43 -23.82
CA ALA A 56 -17.32 -1.56 -23.97
C ALA A 56 -16.39 -2.07 -25.09
N PHE A 57 -16.14 -3.38 -25.13
CA PHE A 57 -15.39 -3.99 -26.23
C PHE A 57 -16.09 -3.77 -27.57
N ALA A 58 -17.40 -4.03 -27.66
CA ALA A 58 -18.19 -3.88 -28.87
C ALA A 58 -18.26 -2.44 -29.41
N MET A 59 -18.21 -1.43 -28.53
CA MET A 59 -18.10 -0.03 -28.92
C MET A 59 -16.70 0.33 -29.43
N VAL A 60 -15.67 -0.34 -28.92
CA VAL A 60 -14.27 -0.06 -29.20
C VAL A 60 -13.78 -0.78 -30.47
N THR A 61 -14.29 -1.99 -30.77
CA THR A 61 -13.96 -2.77 -31.98
C THR A 61 -14.09 -2.00 -33.31
N PRO A 62 -15.20 -1.30 -33.61
CA PRO A 62 -15.35 -0.60 -34.90
C PRO A 62 -14.39 0.60 -35.03
N VAL A 63 -13.87 1.12 -33.93
CA VAL A 63 -12.89 2.21 -33.92
C VAL A 63 -11.47 1.67 -34.15
N LEU A 64 -11.15 0.47 -33.66
CA LEU A 64 -9.84 -0.15 -33.84
C LEU A 64 -9.63 -0.80 -35.22
N GLN A 65 -10.68 -1.36 -35.85
CA GLN A 65 -10.56 -1.99 -37.18
C GLN A 65 -9.86 -1.11 -38.24
N PRO A 66 -10.28 0.15 -38.49
CA PRO A 66 -9.65 0.98 -39.51
C PRO A 66 -8.22 1.39 -39.14
N LEU A 67 -7.88 1.43 -37.85
CA LEU A 67 -6.51 1.66 -37.39
C LEU A 67 -5.62 0.45 -37.69
N LEU A 68 -6.12 -0.76 -37.43
CA LEU A 68 -5.42 -2.01 -37.72
C LEU A 68 -5.16 -2.18 -39.22
N ASP A 69 -6.13 -1.86 -40.08
CA ASP A 69 -5.97 -1.93 -41.54
C ASP A 69 -4.95 -0.91 -42.07
N ARG A 70 -4.92 0.30 -41.48
CA ARG A 70 -3.91 1.33 -41.79
C ARG A 70 -2.52 0.93 -41.31
N LEU A 71 -2.41 0.33 -40.13
CA LEU A 71 -1.16 -0.20 -39.60
C LEU A 71 -0.63 -1.34 -40.48
N ASN A 72 -1.49 -2.25 -40.93
CA ASN A 72 -1.13 -3.34 -41.81
C ASN A 72 -0.65 -2.82 -43.17
N THR A 73 -1.38 -1.85 -43.75
CA THR A 73 -0.99 -1.20 -45.02
C THR A 73 0.33 -0.41 -44.91
N ALA A 74 0.57 0.24 -43.77
CA ALA A 74 1.82 0.94 -43.50
C ALA A 74 3.00 -0.02 -43.29
N LEU A 75 2.75 -1.18 -42.68
CA LEU A 75 3.74 -2.26 -42.47
C LEU A 75 4.33 -2.74 -43.79
N THR A 76 3.48 -2.91 -44.81
CA THR A 76 3.90 -3.41 -46.12
C THR A 76 4.70 -2.40 -46.94
N ASN A 77 4.46 -1.09 -46.74
CA ASN A 77 5.11 -0.03 -47.51
C ASN A 77 6.43 0.47 -46.89
N SER A 78 6.56 0.45 -45.57
CA SER A 78 7.77 0.94 -44.87
C SER A 78 7.93 0.27 -43.50
N PRO A 79 8.37 -1.00 -43.45
CA PRO A 79 8.37 -1.80 -42.22
C PRO A 79 9.19 -1.17 -41.09
N ASP A 80 10.33 -0.56 -41.41
CA ASP A 80 11.27 -0.02 -40.41
C ASP A 80 10.67 1.16 -39.61
N VAL A 81 9.93 2.05 -40.30
CA VAL A 81 9.26 3.19 -39.68
C VAL A 81 8.13 2.74 -38.75
N VAL A 82 7.40 1.68 -39.13
CA VAL A 82 6.28 1.21 -38.31
C VAL A 82 6.77 0.45 -37.08
N VAL A 83 7.86 -0.31 -37.18
CA VAL A 83 8.47 -0.97 -36.01
C VAL A 83 8.98 0.07 -35.01
N LEU A 84 9.65 1.14 -35.47
CA LEU A 84 10.09 2.24 -34.62
C LEU A 84 8.90 2.95 -33.95
N LEU A 85 7.87 3.29 -34.74
CA LEU A 85 6.67 3.97 -34.22
C LEU A 85 5.93 3.09 -33.21
N PHE A 86 5.79 1.79 -33.47
CA PHE A 86 5.21 0.83 -32.55
C PHE A 86 5.99 0.75 -31.24
N ALA A 87 7.32 0.70 -31.29
CA ALA A 87 8.18 0.72 -30.10
C ALA A 87 7.99 1.99 -29.27
N VAL A 88 7.91 3.17 -29.91
CA VAL A 88 7.67 4.46 -29.24
C VAL A 88 6.28 4.48 -28.60
N VAL A 89 5.25 4.01 -29.30
CA VAL A 89 3.88 3.92 -28.76
C VAL A 89 3.83 2.98 -27.57
N LEU A 90 4.50 1.83 -27.64
CA LEU A 90 4.55 0.86 -26.54
C LEU A 90 5.27 1.44 -25.32
N LEU A 91 6.39 2.13 -25.54
CA LEU A 91 7.10 2.84 -24.47
C LEU A 91 6.24 3.94 -23.85
N PHE A 92 5.57 4.75 -24.67
CA PHE A 92 4.66 5.78 -24.20
C PHE A 92 3.51 5.19 -23.38
N LEU A 93 2.93 4.07 -23.83
CA LEU A 93 1.88 3.35 -23.13
C LEU A 93 2.38 2.85 -21.76
N ALA A 94 3.58 2.28 -21.71
CA ALA A 94 4.19 1.85 -20.45
C ALA A 94 4.36 3.02 -19.47
N LEU A 95 4.89 4.16 -19.93
CA LEU A 95 5.04 5.36 -19.11
C LEU A 95 3.70 5.91 -18.63
N GLN A 96 2.68 5.89 -19.50
CA GLN A 96 1.33 6.32 -19.17
C GLN A 96 0.72 5.43 -18.07
N VAL A 97 0.89 4.11 -18.18
CA VAL A 97 0.44 3.14 -17.15
C VAL A 97 1.17 3.39 -15.83
N LEU A 98 2.48 3.60 -15.84
CA LEU A 98 3.25 3.94 -14.63
C LEU A 98 2.75 5.25 -14.01
N ALA A 99 2.47 6.27 -14.82
CA ALA A 99 1.96 7.55 -14.33
C ALA A 99 0.56 7.40 -13.72
N TRP A 100 -0.30 6.60 -14.35
CA TRP A 100 -1.63 6.26 -13.83
C TRP A 100 -1.55 5.50 -12.52
N MET A 101 -0.67 4.51 -12.43
CA MET A 101 -0.45 3.73 -11.21
C MET A 101 0.03 4.63 -10.07
N ARG A 102 0.99 5.53 -10.33
CA ARG A 102 1.42 6.53 -9.34
C ARG A 102 0.26 7.42 -8.87
N ARG A 103 -0.58 7.89 -9.79
CA ARG A 103 -1.77 8.71 -9.46
C ARG A 103 -2.78 7.92 -8.63
N MET A 104 -3.03 6.66 -8.99
CA MET A 104 -3.94 5.77 -8.27
C MET A 104 -3.45 5.47 -6.87
N VAL A 105 -2.17 5.13 -6.69
CA VAL A 105 -1.58 4.92 -5.37
C VAL A 105 -1.71 6.18 -4.52
N ALA A 106 -1.33 7.35 -5.03
CA ALA A 106 -1.46 8.60 -4.29
C ALA A 106 -2.91 8.89 -3.89
N TRP A 107 -3.86 8.62 -4.80
CA TRP A 107 -5.29 8.80 -4.53
C TRP A 107 -5.80 7.82 -3.47
N VAL A 108 -5.49 6.53 -3.57
CA VAL A 108 -5.89 5.50 -2.59
C VAL A 108 -5.24 5.76 -1.24
N THR A 109 -3.95 6.09 -1.20
CA THR A 109 -3.25 6.45 0.04
C THR A 109 -3.90 7.67 0.69
N GLY A 110 -4.21 8.72 -0.09
CA GLY A 110 -4.95 9.88 0.41
C GLY A 110 -6.35 9.53 0.94
N LEU A 111 -7.06 8.63 0.26
CA LEU A 111 -8.36 8.12 0.69
C LEU A 111 -8.26 7.35 2.01
N MET A 112 -7.27 6.46 2.14
CA MET A 112 -6.99 5.70 3.37
C MET A 112 -6.76 6.63 4.55
N PHE A 113 -5.90 7.65 4.39
CA PHE A 113 -5.67 8.64 5.45
C PHE A 113 -6.94 9.39 5.83
N ARG A 114 -7.75 9.79 4.84
CA ARG A 114 -9.01 10.48 5.09
C ARG A 114 -10.00 9.59 5.84
N LEU A 115 -10.11 8.31 5.48
CA LEU A 115 -10.96 7.34 6.19
C LEU A 115 -10.47 7.08 7.61
N MET A 116 -9.16 6.92 7.80
CA MET A 116 -8.56 6.74 9.11
C MET A 116 -8.80 7.96 10.01
N PHE A 117 -8.67 9.17 9.47
CA PHE A 117 -9.02 10.40 10.17
C PHE A 117 -10.50 10.41 10.60
N TRP A 118 -11.43 10.14 9.68
CA TRP A 118 -12.86 10.09 10.01
C TRP A 118 -13.20 9.00 11.02
N ALA A 119 -12.55 7.82 10.93
CA ALA A 119 -12.72 6.75 11.89
C ALA A 119 -12.28 7.18 13.30
N CYS A 120 -11.14 7.87 13.42
CA CYS A 120 -10.69 8.44 14.70
C CYS A 120 -11.65 9.50 15.25
N VAL A 121 -12.15 10.40 14.40
CA VAL A 121 -13.13 11.42 14.79
C VAL A 121 -14.42 10.76 15.29
N LEU A 122 -14.97 9.79 14.55
CA LEU A 122 -16.17 9.07 14.95
C LEU A 122 -15.96 8.28 16.25
N ALA A 123 -14.80 7.63 16.41
CA ALA A 123 -14.46 6.95 17.65
C ALA A 123 -14.43 7.92 18.84
N MET A 124 -13.84 9.11 18.66
CA MET A 124 -13.80 10.13 19.71
C MET A 124 -15.21 10.62 20.06
N VAL A 125 -16.05 10.92 19.07
CA VAL A 125 -17.44 11.30 19.27
C VAL A 125 -18.22 10.19 20.00
N ALA A 126 -18.03 8.93 19.61
CA ALA A 126 -18.69 7.79 20.25
C ALA A 126 -18.31 7.65 21.73
N VAL A 127 -17.03 7.87 22.09
CA VAL A 127 -16.57 7.85 23.49
C VAL A 127 -17.20 8.99 24.28
N VAL A 128 -17.21 10.21 23.74
CA VAL A 128 -17.82 11.39 24.39
C VAL A 128 -19.30 11.14 24.68
N VAL A 129 -20.04 10.60 23.71
CA VAL A 129 -21.48 10.32 23.84
C VAL A 129 -21.75 9.22 24.87
N GLN A 130 -20.90 8.18 24.96
CA GLN A 130 -21.11 7.08 25.91
C GLN A 130 -20.69 7.40 27.35
N ARG A 131 -19.67 8.23 27.57
CA ARG A 131 -19.02 8.41 28.89
C ARG A 131 -19.09 9.82 29.46
N GLY A 132 -19.59 10.78 28.70
CA GLY A 132 -19.58 12.19 29.08
C GLY A 132 -18.21 12.86 28.85
N PRO A 133 -18.19 14.19 28.69
CA PRO A 133 -17.01 14.93 28.24
C PRO A 133 -15.84 14.91 29.25
N GLU A 134 -16.13 14.89 30.57
CA GLU A 134 -15.11 15.07 31.60
C GLU A 134 -14.17 13.86 31.75
N GLN A 135 -14.72 12.65 31.65
CA GLN A 135 -13.94 11.40 31.75
C GLN A 135 -13.20 11.08 30.44
N THR A 136 -13.73 11.55 29.31
CA THR A 136 -13.15 11.33 27.97
C THR A 136 -11.86 12.11 27.74
N VAL A 137 -11.74 13.32 28.28
CA VAL A 137 -10.51 14.12 28.16
C VAL A 137 -9.36 13.47 28.94
N ARG A 138 -9.62 12.95 30.14
CA ARG A 138 -8.59 12.31 30.97
C ARG A 138 -8.07 11.03 30.30
N ASP A 139 -8.95 10.20 29.75
CA ASP A 139 -8.56 8.96 29.08
C ASP A 139 -7.89 9.24 27.72
N GLY A 140 -8.38 10.25 26.98
CA GLY A 140 -7.78 10.71 25.73
C GLY A 140 -6.35 11.19 25.91
N VAL A 141 -6.06 11.95 26.97
CA VAL A 141 -4.68 12.40 27.27
C VAL A 141 -3.76 11.22 27.61
N VAL A 142 -4.25 10.20 28.32
CA VAL A 142 -3.47 8.99 28.63
C VAL A 142 -3.17 8.18 27.37
N VAL A 143 -4.14 8.04 26.45
CA VAL A 143 -3.92 7.33 25.19
C VAL A 143 -2.98 8.12 24.28
N VAL A 144 -3.18 9.43 24.12
CA VAL A 144 -2.33 10.29 23.29
C VAL A 144 -0.89 10.33 23.83
N SER A 145 -0.71 10.43 25.14
CA SER A 145 0.63 10.41 25.75
C SER A 145 1.34 9.06 25.55
N LYS A 146 0.62 7.93 25.62
CA LYS A 146 1.18 6.62 25.28
C LYS A 146 1.58 6.53 23.81
N VAL A 147 0.73 6.97 22.89
CA VAL A 147 1.01 6.96 21.45
C VAL A 147 2.21 7.86 21.11
N MET A 148 2.28 9.05 21.69
CA MET A 148 3.43 9.96 21.57
C MET A 148 4.71 9.33 22.14
N GLY A 149 4.62 8.62 23.26
CA GLY A 149 5.76 7.90 23.86
C GLY A 149 6.31 6.79 22.97
N TYR A 150 5.44 5.98 22.37
CA TYR A 150 5.87 4.94 21.41
C TYR A 150 6.41 5.53 20.11
N GLY A 151 5.75 6.57 19.58
CA GLY A 151 6.25 7.32 18.42
C GLY A 151 7.61 7.97 18.68
N ALA A 152 7.86 8.43 19.91
CA ALA A 152 9.14 8.94 20.34
C ALA A 152 10.24 7.88 20.24
N ALA A 153 10.00 6.69 20.80
CA ALA A 153 10.95 5.59 20.76
C ALA A 153 11.27 5.14 19.32
N LEU A 154 10.26 5.05 18.46
CA LEU A 154 10.42 4.69 17.06
C LEU A 154 11.25 5.72 16.27
N ARG A 155 11.03 7.03 16.47
CA ARG A 155 11.87 8.04 15.79
C ARG A 155 13.30 8.00 16.32
N ASP A 156 13.48 7.78 17.62
CA ASP A 156 14.81 7.77 18.23
C ASP A 156 15.65 6.60 17.70
N VAL A 157 15.04 5.42 17.45
CA VAL A 157 15.68 4.27 16.78
C VAL A 157 16.04 4.58 15.33
N TRP A 158 15.19 5.30 14.60
CA TRP A 158 15.47 5.61 13.21
C TRP A 158 16.56 6.67 13.05
N VAL A 159 16.55 7.69 13.92
CA VAL A 159 17.57 8.75 13.97
C VAL A 159 18.91 8.19 14.43
N SER A 160 18.93 7.24 15.36
CA SER A 160 20.19 6.61 15.79
C SER A 160 20.85 5.84 14.65
N GLU A 161 20.07 5.12 13.83
CA GLU A 161 20.61 4.38 12.70
C GLU A 161 21.03 5.32 11.55
N TYR A 162 20.31 6.40 11.30
CA TYR A 162 20.73 7.42 10.33
C TYR A 162 22.08 8.06 10.72
N ARG A 163 22.22 8.47 11.99
CA ARG A 163 23.48 9.00 12.53
C ARG A 163 24.61 7.98 12.46
N ARG A 164 24.30 6.69 12.61
CA ARG A 164 25.27 5.61 12.50
C ARG A 164 25.83 5.48 11.07
N TYR A 165 25.02 5.75 10.04
CA TYR A 165 25.50 5.80 8.66
C TYR A 165 26.29 7.08 8.37
N GLU A 166 25.86 8.24 8.89
CA GLU A 166 26.60 9.50 8.75
C GLU A 166 27.98 9.44 9.42
N ALA A 167 28.08 8.82 10.61
CA ALA A 167 29.35 8.61 11.30
C ALA A 167 30.30 7.68 10.51
N GLN A 168 29.78 6.62 9.89
CA GLN A 168 30.57 5.74 9.03
C GLN A 168 31.00 6.41 7.73
N GLN A 169 30.20 7.35 7.21
CA GLN A 169 30.53 8.10 6.00
C GLN A 169 31.56 9.20 6.27
N SER A 170 31.56 9.78 7.47
CA SER A 170 32.56 10.75 7.92
C SER A 170 33.88 10.11 8.38
N GLU A 171 33.90 8.81 8.71
CA GLU A 171 35.12 8.02 8.96
C GLU A 171 35.56 7.15 7.76
N GLY A 172 34.85 7.26 6.63
CA GLY A 172 35.12 6.50 5.41
C GLY A 172 36.49 6.79 4.78
N PRO A 173 36.95 5.99 3.80
CA PRO A 173 38.32 6.03 3.25
C PRO A 173 38.82 7.41 2.82
N GLY A 174 37.93 8.31 2.41
CA GLY A 174 38.25 9.70 2.06
C GLY A 174 38.68 10.58 3.25
N ALA A 175 38.14 10.36 4.45
CA ALA A 175 38.53 11.11 5.66
C ALA A 175 39.90 10.68 6.20
N ARG A 176 40.21 9.37 6.12
CA ARG A 176 41.55 8.84 6.45
C ARG A 176 42.61 9.33 5.46
N ALA A 177 42.29 9.35 4.17
CA ALA A 177 43.17 9.91 3.14
C ALA A 177 43.44 11.41 3.38
N ALA A 178 42.41 12.20 3.71
CA ALA A 178 42.55 13.63 4.03
C ALA A 178 43.51 13.89 5.21
N HIS A 179 43.46 13.07 6.27
CA HIS A 179 44.39 13.16 7.39
C HIS A 179 45.83 12.78 7.00
N GLU A 180 46.00 11.82 6.08
CA GLU A 180 47.32 11.37 5.61
C GLU A 180 48.02 12.44 4.74
N TYR A 181 47.29 13.16 3.88
CA TYR A 181 47.85 14.28 3.09
C TYR A 181 48.31 15.45 3.97
N VAL A 182 47.54 15.78 5.01
CA VAL A 182 47.89 16.86 5.96
C VAL A 182 49.14 16.47 6.77
N GLN A 183 49.27 15.20 7.15
CA GLN A 183 50.41 14.72 7.93
C GLN A 183 51.68 14.53 7.10
N ALA A 184 51.55 14.15 5.81
CA ALA A 184 52.66 14.06 4.87
C ALA A 184 53.23 15.44 4.52
N GLY A 185 52.37 16.46 4.33
CA GLY A 185 52.80 17.84 4.11
C GLY A 185 53.54 18.46 5.30
N ALA A 186 53.18 18.08 6.53
CA ALA A 186 53.83 18.57 7.75
C ALA A 186 55.22 17.96 8.01
N ARG A 187 55.55 16.81 7.39
CA ARG A 187 56.82 16.09 7.61
C ARG A 187 57.93 16.43 6.61
N GLY A 188 57.60 17.10 5.50
CA GLY A 188 58.55 17.49 4.44
C GLY A 188 59.17 18.89 4.59
N GLY A 189 58.86 19.62 5.67
CA GLY A 189 59.36 20.97 5.93
C GLY A 189 60.41 21.02 7.04
N ARG A 190 61.60 20.47 6.80
CA ARG A 190 62.81 20.72 7.59
C ARG A 190 64.05 20.63 6.71
#